data_AF-A0A3S3U449-F1
#
_entry.id   AF-A0A3S3U449-F1
#
_cell.length_a   1.000
_cell.length_b   1.000
_cell.length_c   1.000
_cell.angle_alpha   90.00
_cell.angle_beta   90.00
_cell.angle_gamma   90.00
#
_symmetry.space_group_name_H-M   'P 1'
#
loop_
_entity.id
_entity.type
_entity.pdbx_description
1 polymer ?
#
loop_
_entity_poly.entity_id
_entity_poly.type
_entity_poly.pdbx_seq_one_letter_code
_entity_poly.pdbx_strand_id
1 'polypeptide(L)'
;GVLGCFFDSLPDPLVAVRLKNDYDGAEPAANSLAAANLVQLGRLTDNSQWLGLADRTIRSFDEQLRRNPQALPVLLAARQEFLAKPSLVVVAGRRDAEDTKEMLGIVQRSRCPGRLLLLADGGENQEFLGKMLPFVRTASMMDGQATAYFCRDYTCQLPVKDPGELEKILAREGGA
;
A
#
# COMPACT_ATOMS: atom_id res chain seq x y z
N GLY A 1 19.10 -18.80 -11.66
CA GLY A 1 17.86 -18.01 -11.73
C GLY A 1 18.17 -16.60 -11.26
N VAL A 2 17.80 -15.58 -12.03
CA VAL A 2 18.09 -14.18 -11.68
C VAL A 2 17.22 -13.79 -10.47
N LEU A 3 17.82 -13.80 -9.28
CA LEU A 3 17.24 -13.30 -8.04
C LEU A 3 16.82 -11.84 -8.27
N GLY A 4 15.52 -11.57 -8.18
CA GLY A 4 14.91 -10.27 -8.46
C GLY A 4 15.26 -9.24 -7.38
N CYS A 5 16.47 -8.70 -7.42
CA CYS A 5 16.90 -7.59 -6.57
C CYS A 5 17.53 -6.51 -7.42
N PHE A 6 17.60 -5.32 -6.85
CA PHE A 6 18.29 -4.18 -7.38
C PHE A 6 19.72 -4.13 -6.81
N PHE A 7 20.66 -3.72 -7.65
CA PHE A 7 22.04 -3.47 -7.26
C PHE A 7 22.20 -1.99 -6.90
N ASP A 8 23.08 -1.69 -5.96
CA ASP A 8 23.33 -0.31 -5.52
C ASP A 8 24.12 0.51 -6.56
N SER A 9 24.58 -0.13 -7.64
CA SER A 9 25.30 0.52 -8.74
C SER A 9 24.82 0.06 -10.12
N LEU A 10 24.97 0.98 -11.08
CA LEU A 10 24.83 0.66 -12.50
C LEU A 10 25.92 -0.35 -12.92
N PRO A 11 25.70 -1.11 -14.01
CA PRO A 11 26.74 -1.96 -14.56
C PRO A 11 28.00 -1.13 -14.90
N ASP A 12 29.13 -1.50 -14.31
CA ASP A 12 30.43 -0.85 -14.54
C ASP A 12 31.50 -1.95 -14.73
N PRO A 13 32.25 -1.97 -15.85
CA PRO A 13 33.32 -2.94 -16.09
C PRO A 13 34.44 -2.93 -15.03
N LEU A 14 34.60 -1.82 -14.30
CA LEU A 14 35.60 -1.65 -13.24
C LEU A 14 35.12 -2.20 -11.89
N VAL A 15 33.83 -2.52 -11.74
CA VAL A 15 33.25 -3.06 -10.51
C VAL A 15 33.05 -4.56 -10.66
N ALA A 16 34.01 -5.34 -10.15
CA ALA A 16 34.01 -6.81 -10.26
C ALA A 16 32.85 -7.48 -9.49
N VAL A 17 32.41 -6.88 -8.38
CA VAL A 17 31.30 -7.37 -7.55
C VAL A 17 30.36 -6.21 -7.26
N ARG A 18 29.08 -6.39 -7.58
CA ARG A 18 28.03 -5.42 -7.23
C ARG A 18 27.26 -5.92 -6.02
N LEU A 19 27.18 -5.05 -5.02
CA LEU A 19 26.46 -5.34 -3.79
C LEU A 19 24.96 -5.15 -4.00
N LYS A 20 24.21 -5.95 -3.24
CA LYS A 20 22.79 -5.79 -3.02
C LYS A 20 22.66 -5.46 -1.54
N ASN A 21 22.35 -4.21 -1.21
CA ASN A 21 22.21 -3.84 0.19
C ASN A 21 21.10 -4.66 0.87
N ASP A 22 21.46 -5.27 2.00
CA ASP A 22 20.65 -6.19 2.81
C ASP A 22 20.51 -5.71 4.26
N TYR A 23 20.78 -4.42 4.51
CA TYR A 23 20.70 -3.81 5.83
C TYR A 23 19.85 -2.54 5.81
N ASP A 24 18.76 -2.57 6.57
CA ASP A 24 17.91 -1.41 6.86
C ASP A 24 18.43 -0.71 8.13
N GLY A 25 19.35 0.23 7.94
CA GLY A 25 19.94 1.03 9.02
C GLY A 25 19.13 2.29 9.33
N ALA A 26 19.83 3.41 9.60
CA ALA A 26 19.17 4.73 9.66
C ALA A 26 18.48 5.08 8.33
N GLU A 27 19.06 4.61 7.23
CA GLU A 27 18.49 4.64 5.90
C GLU A 27 18.02 3.23 5.51
N PRO A 28 16.77 3.07 5.04
CA PRO A 28 16.31 1.80 4.50
C PRO A 28 17.14 1.37 3.29
N ALA A 29 17.35 0.06 3.14
CA ALA A 29 17.97 -0.48 1.93
C ALA A 29 17.04 -0.25 0.72
N ALA A 30 17.64 0.04 -0.44
CA ALA A 30 16.91 0.26 -1.68
C ALA A 30 16.02 -0.93 -2.05
N ASN A 31 16.47 -2.16 -1.78
CA ASN A 31 15.69 -3.38 -2.00
C ASN A 31 14.46 -3.48 -1.10
N SER A 32 14.57 -3.05 0.15
CA SER A 32 13.46 -3.02 1.12
C SER A 32 12.38 -2.03 0.70
N LEU A 33 12.79 -0.82 0.30
CA LEU A 33 11.87 0.19 -0.24
C LEU A 33 11.24 -0.25 -1.56
N ALA A 34 12.03 -0.84 -2.46
CA ALA A 34 11.52 -1.35 -3.73
C ALA A 34 10.49 -2.46 -3.51
N ALA A 35 10.75 -3.40 -2.59
CA ALA A 35 9.79 -4.42 -2.21
C ALA A 35 8.50 -3.79 -1.70
N ALA A 36 8.55 -2.89 -0.72
CA ALA A 36 7.37 -2.22 -0.16
C ALA A 36 6.54 -1.49 -1.23
N ASN A 37 7.20 -0.71 -2.10
CA ASN A 37 6.53 0.00 -3.18
C ASN A 37 5.90 -0.94 -4.20
N LEU A 38 6.57 -2.03 -4.55
CA LEU A 38 6.03 -3.04 -5.48
C LEU A 38 4.79 -3.75 -4.91
N VAL A 39 4.74 -3.99 -3.60
CA VAL A 39 3.53 -4.53 -2.94
C VAL A 39 2.38 -3.54 -3.08
N GLN A 40 2.58 -2.29 -2.66
CA GLN A 40 1.57 -1.24 -2.66
C GLN A 40 1.04 -0.96 -4.07
N LEU A 41 1.94 -0.73 -5.03
CA LEU A 41 1.59 -0.47 -6.42
C LEU A 41 0.93 -1.69 -7.06
N GLY A 42 1.47 -2.90 -6.84
CA GLY A 42 0.91 -4.13 -7.37
C GLY A 42 -0.53 -4.36 -6.93
N ARG A 43 -0.85 -4.05 -5.67
CA ARG A 43 -2.22 -4.13 -5.13
C ARG A 43 -3.12 -3.04 -5.69
N LEU A 44 -2.63 -1.80 -5.70
CA LEU A 44 -3.40 -0.64 -6.13
C LEU A 44 -3.85 -0.78 -7.59
N THR A 45 -2.98 -1.30 -8.46
CA THR A 45 -3.23 -1.41 -9.91
C THR A 45 -3.62 -2.81 -10.36
N ASP A 46 -3.84 -3.76 -9.45
CA ASP A 46 -4.05 -5.19 -9.75
C ASP A 46 -2.99 -5.78 -10.72
N ASN A 47 -1.72 -5.44 -10.49
CA ASN A 47 -0.61 -5.82 -11.35
C ASN A 47 0.19 -6.98 -10.76
N SER A 48 -0.10 -8.18 -11.26
CA SER A 48 0.57 -9.42 -10.83
C SER A 48 2.07 -9.47 -11.14
N GLN A 49 2.56 -8.72 -12.14
CA GLN A 49 4.00 -8.65 -12.45
C GLN A 49 4.76 -7.91 -11.34
N TRP A 50 4.18 -6.82 -10.82
CA TRP A 50 4.76 -6.07 -9.71
C TRP A 50 4.72 -6.87 -8.41
N LEU A 51 3.61 -7.58 -8.13
CA LEU A 51 3.53 -8.51 -6.99
C LEU A 51 4.55 -9.64 -7.11
N GLY A 52 4.76 -10.19 -8.31
CA GLY A 52 5.78 -11.20 -8.55
C GLY A 52 7.21 -10.67 -8.38
N LEU A 53 7.48 -9.40 -8.73
CA LEU A 53 8.76 -8.75 -8.45
C LEU A 53 8.97 -8.52 -6.95
N ALA A 54 7.93 -8.08 -6.23
CA ALA A 54 7.98 -7.94 -4.78
C ALA A 54 8.31 -9.28 -4.10
N ASP A 55 7.62 -10.37 -4.45
CA ASP A 55 7.88 -11.71 -3.89
C ASP A 55 9.32 -12.14 -4.12
N ARG A 56 9.82 -12.01 -5.36
CA ARG A 56 11.22 -12.36 -5.68
C ARG A 56 12.23 -11.51 -4.92
N THR A 57 11.94 -10.22 -4.74
CA THR A 57 12.80 -9.30 -3.99
C THR A 57 12.88 -9.74 -2.53
N ILE A 58 11.74 -9.94 -1.89
CA ILE A 58 11.66 -10.34 -0.48
C ILE A 58 12.34 -11.70 -0.27
N ARG A 59 12.03 -12.70 -1.12
CA ARG A 59 12.59 -14.05 -1.00
C ARG A 59 14.10 -14.11 -1.19
N SER A 60 14.69 -13.12 -1.86
CA SER A 60 16.14 -13.05 -2.02
C SER A 60 16.88 -12.77 -0.70
N PHE A 61 16.17 -12.31 0.33
CA PHE A 61 16.70 -12.06 1.67
C PHE A 61 16.04 -12.95 2.75
N ASP A 62 15.36 -14.04 2.36
CA ASP A 62 14.65 -14.95 3.29
C ASP A 62 15.57 -15.55 4.37
N GLU A 63 16.85 -15.80 4.05
CA GLU A 63 17.84 -16.30 5.02
C GLU A 63 18.18 -15.22 6.05
N GLN A 64 18.40 -13.98 5.61
CA GLN A 64 18.73 -12.86 6.47
C GLN A 64 17.54 -12.46 7.35
N LEU A 65 16.32 -12.40 6.79
CA LEU A 65 15.09 -12.18 7.55
C LEU A 65 14.88 -13.24 8.64
N ARG A 66 15.24 -14.50 8.38
CA ARG A 66 15.13 -15.59 9.37
C ARG A 66 16.18 -15.51 10.47
N ARG A 67 17.42 -15.12 10.14
CA ARG A 67 18.53 -15.07 11.10
C ARG A 67 18.58 -13.78 11.91
N ASN A 68 18.26 -12.66 11.30
CA ASN A 68 18.45 -11.33 11.86
C ASN A 68 17.36 -10.35 11.39
N PRO A 69 16.08 -10.56 11.76
CA PRO A 69 14.98 -9.70 11.30
C PRO A 69 15.15 -8.23 11.72
N GLN A 70 15.79 -7.96 12.87
CA GLN A 70 16.07 -6.59 13.31
C GLN A 70 17.05 -5.81 12.41
N ALA A 71 17.77 -6.48 11.52
CA ALA A 71 18.61 -5.82 10.51
C ALA A 71 17.83 -5.44 9.23
N LEU A 72 16.58 -5.88 9.10
CA LEU A 72 15.74 -5.70 7.92
C LEU A 72 14.30 -5.25 8.27
N PRO A 73 14.07 -4.28 9.19
CA PRO A 73 12.72 -3.88 9.59
C PRO A 73 11.80 -3.44 8.44
N VAL A 74 12.32 -2.76 7.42
CA VAL A 74 11.48 -2.28 6.30
C VAL A 74 11.12 -3.45 5.38
N LEU A 75 12.07 -4.35 5.11
CA LEU A 75 11.78 -5.55 4.33
C LEU A 75 10.82 -6.48 5.08
N LEU A 76 10.94 -6.59 6.40
CA LEU A 76 10.03 -7.36 7.24
C LEU A 76 8.61 -6.78 7.19
N ALA A 77 8.47 -5.46 7.26
CA ALA A 77 7.18 -4.79 7.09
C ALA A 77 6.59 -5.04 5.69
N ALA A 78 7.40 -4.96 4.63
CA ALA A 78 6.98 -5.29 3.26
C ALA A 78 6.54 -6.75 3.14
N ARG A 79 7.23 -7.68 3.81
CA ARG A 79 6.87 -9.11 3.86
C ARG A 79 5.53 -9.33 4.59
N GLN A 80 5.36 -8.70 5.75
CA GLN A 80 4.12 -8.75 6.51
C GLN A 80 2.96 -8.19 5.67
N GLU A 81 3.17 -7.05 5.02
CA GLU A 81 2.18 -6.46 4.14
C GLU A 81 1.83 -7.40 2.99
N PHE A 82 2.82 -7.96 2.29
CA PHE A 82 2.63 -8.88 1.17
C PHE A 82 1.76 -10.09 1.54
N LEU A 83 1.95 -10.61 2.75
CA LEU A 83 1.18 -11.74 3.29
C LEU A 83 -0.22 -11.34 3.79
N ALA A 84 -0.40 -10.10 4.22
CA ALA A 84 -1.68 -9.60 4.71
C ALA A 84 -2.72 -9.52 3.58
N LYS A 85 -3.99 -9.64 3.93
CA LYS A 85 -5.09 -9.39 3.00
C LYS A 85 -5.08 -7.92 2.55
N PRO A 86 -5.16 -7.61 1.24
CA PRO A 86 -5.22 -6.23 0.76
C PRO A 86 -6.37 -5.48 1.42
N SER A 87 -6.12 -4.23 1.82
CA SER A 87 -7.10 -3.34 2.45
C SER A 87 -7.04 -1.98 1.77
N LEU A 88 -8.19 -1.50 1.30
CA LEU A 88 -8.33 -0.24 0.58
C LEU A 88 -9.55 0.52 1.10
N VAL A 89 -9.37 1.80 1.37
CA VAL A 89 -10.47 2.74 1.59
C VAL A 89 -10.39 3.84 0.52
N VAL A 90 -11.51 4.09 -0.15
CA VAL A 90 -11.70 5.29 -0.97
C VAL A 90 -12.71 6.17 -0.25
N VAL A 91 -12.32 7.40 0.08
CA VAL A 91 -13.25 8.42 0.57
C VAL A 91 -13.64 9.29 -0.62
N ALA A 92 -14.91 9.31 -0.99
CA ALA A 92 -15.44 10.24 -1.97
C ALA A 92 -16.00 11.46 -1.26
N GLY A 93 -15.47 12.65 -1.55
CA GLY A 93 -15.80 13.86 -0.80
C GLY A 93 -14.94 15.06 -1.18
N ARG A 94 -15.47 16.26 -1.01
CA ARG A 94 -14.73 17.50 -1.30
C ARG A 94 -13.58 17.65 -0.31
N ARG A 95 -12.35 17.79 -0.80
CA ARG A 95 -11.11 17.83 0.00
C ARG A 95 -11.18 18.70 1.27
N ASP A 96 -11.76 19.89 1.15
CA ASP A 96 -11.77 20.86 2.24
C ASP A 96 -13.03 20.80 3.13
N ALA A 97 -14.00 19.94 2.78
CA ALA A 97 -15.22 19.78 3.55
C ALA A 97 -14.97 18.99 4.85
N GLU A 98 -15.69 19.37 5.91
CA GLU A 98 -15.44 18.86 7.26
C GLU A 98 -15.77 17.37 7.39
N ASP A 99 -16.86 16.92 6.76
CA ASP A 99 -17.26 15.51 6.69
C ASP A 99 -16.19 14.63 6.00
N THR A 100 -15.55 15.16 4.96
CA THR A 100 -14.48 14.48 4.24
C THR A 100 -13.22 14.37 5.10
N LYS A 101 -12.83 15.46 5.79
CA LYS A 101 -11.69 15.45 6.72
C LYS A 101 -11.91 14.48 7.89
N GLU A 102 -13.13 14.41 8.40
CA GLU A 102 -13.51 13.49 9.46
C GLU A 102 -13.30 12.03 9.02
N MET A 103 -13.87 11.65 7.86
CA MET A 103 -13.70 10.32 7.27
C MET A 103 -12.23 9.97 7.03
N LEU A 104 -11.46 10.88 6.42
CA LEU A 104 -10.03 10.69 6.20
C LEU A 104 -9.26 10.49 7.52
N GLY A 105 -9.58 11.29 8.54
CA GLY A 105 -8.97 11.20 9.85
C GLY A 105 -9.24 9.87 10.55
N ILE A 106 -10.45 9.31 10.41
CA ILE A 106 -10.81 7.98 10.93
C ILE A 106 -9.93 6.91 10.29
N VAL A 107 -9.80 6.93 8.95
CA VAL A 107 -8.97 5.94 8.24
C VAL A 107 -7.49 6.10 8.63
N GLN A 108 -6.96 7.32 8.71
CA GLN A 108 -5.56 7.57 9.06
C GLN A 108 -5.22 7.14 10.50
N ARG A 109 -6.16 7.28 11.44
CA ARG A 109 -5.98 6.84 12.84
C ARG A 109 -6.20 5.34 13.02
N SER A 110 -6.92 4.71 12.10
CA SER A 110 -7.17 3.26 12.15
C SER A 110 -5.87 2.48 11.91
N ARG A 111 -5.55 1.57 12.83
CA ARG A 111 -4.31 0.78 12.76
C ARG A 111 -4.48 -0.42 11.83
N CYS A 112 -3.93 -0.33 10.62
CA CYS A 112 -3.83 -1.47 9.71
C CYS A 112 -2.61 -1.24 8.80
N PRO A 113 -1.49 -1.95 9.03
CA PRO A 113 -0.31 -1.86 8.17
C PRO A 113 -0.67 -2.13 6.71
N GLY A 114 -0.23 -1.24 5.82
CA GLY A 114 -0.41 -1.39 4.39
C GLY A 114 -1.81 -1.10 3.85
N ARG A 115 -2.73 -0.54 4.65
CA ARG A 115 -4.02 -0.04 4.15
C ARG A 115 -3.79 1.13 3.21
N LEU A 116 -4.29 1.00 1.99
CA LEU A 116 -4.35 2.08 1.01
C LEU A 116 -5.51 3.01 1.33
N LEU A 117 -5.28 4.31 1.27
CA LEU A 117 -6.30 5.35 1.39
C LEU A 117 -6.22 6.26 0.16
N LEU A 118 -7.33 6.40 -0.55
CA LEU A 118 -7.48 7.31 -1.68
C LEU A 118 -8.62 8.30 -1.44
N LEU A 119 -8.47 9.50 -1.99
CA LEU A 119 -9.52 10.52 -2.01
C LEU A 119 -10.05 10.65 -3.45
N ALA A 120 -11.36 10.47 -3.59
CA ALA A 120 -12.13 10.77 -4.79
C ALA A 120 -12.82 12.13 -4.60
N ASP A 121 -12.13 13.22 -4.97
CA ASP A 121 -12.55 14.60 -4.69
C ASP A 121 -13.47 15.24 -5.75
N GLY A 122 -13.82 14.49 -6.80
CA GLY A 122 -14.58 14.95 -7.95
C GLY A 122 -13.80 15.89 -8.87
N GLY A 123 -12.51 16.12 -8.61
CA GLY A 123 -11.66 17.06 -9.34
C GLY A 123 -10.68 16.40 -10.31
N GLU A 124 -9.72 17.20 -10.79
CA GLU A 124 -8.70 16.78 -11.76
C GLU A 124 -7.85 15.59 -11.27
N ASN A 125 -7.59 15.52 -9.95
CA ASN A 125 -6.83 14.41 -9.36
C ASN A 125 -7.59 13.08 -9.45
N GLN A 126 -8.89 13.09 -9.14
CA GLN A 126 -9.73 11.90 -9.33
C GLN A 126 -9.81 11.51 -10.80
N GLU A 127 -9.92 12.47 -11.71
CA GLU A 127 -9.94 12.19 -13.15
C GLU A 127 -8.62 11.55 -13.61
N PHE A 128 -7.48 12.11 -13.19
CA PHE A 128 -6.16 11.56 -13.51
C PHE A 128 -5.99 10.14 -12.97
N LEU A 129 -6.28 9.91 -11.69
CA LEU A 129 -6.19 8.58 -11.09
C LEU A 129 -7.19 7.60 -11.73
N GLY A 130 -8.39 8.07 -12.08
CA GLY A 130 -9.45 7.28 -12.71
C GLY A 130 -9.11 6.75 -14.11
N LYS A 131 -8.06 7.26 -14.75
CA LYS A 131 -7.50 6.70 -16.00
C LYS A 131 -6.78 5.38 -15.74
N MET A 132 -6.15 5.24 -14.57
CA MET A 132 -5.39 4.05 -14.17
C MET A 132 -6.19 3.14 -13.22
N LEU A 133 -7.09 3.71 -12.43
CA LEU A 133 -7.84 3.05 -11.36
C LEU A 133 -9.36 3.21 -11.59
N PRO A 134 -10.00 2.29 -12.34
CA PRO A 134 -11.42 2.43 -12.72
C PRO A 134 -12.37 2.60 -11.53
N PHE A 135 -12.09 1.96 -10.39
CA PHE A 135 -12.91 2.05 -9.18
C PHE A 135 -12.88 3.45 -8.53
N VAL A 136 -11.77 4.20 -8.68
CA VAL A 136 -11.67 5.59 -8.20
C VAL A 136 -12.53 6.51 -9.05
N ARG A 137 -12.61 6.26 -10.36
CA ARG A 137 -13.44 7.04 -11.28
C ARG A 137 -14.92 6.99 -10.93
N THR A 138 -15.40 5.84 -10.47
CA THR A 138 -16.82 5.61 -10.15
C THR A 138 -17.17 5.92 -8.70
N ALA A 139 -16.19 6.17 -7.83
CA ALA A 139 -16.44 6.55 -6.45
C ALA A 139 -17.01 7.97 -6.39
N SER A 140 -18.19 8.13 -5.79
CA SER A 140 -18.88 9.41 -5.66
C SER A 140 -19.45 9.61 -4.27
N MET A 141 -19.69 10.86 -3.91
CA MET A 141 -20.53 11.20 -2.75
C MET A 141 -21.94 10.63 -2.95
N MET A 142 -22.60 10.26 -1.86
CA MET A 142 -23.99 9.84 -1.83
C MET A 142 -24.82 10.84 -1.03
N ASP A 143 -25.96 11.26 -1.59
CA ASP A 143 -26.85 12.27 -0.99
C ASP A 143 -26.14 13.58 -0.62
N GLY A 144 -25.09 13.95 -1.37
CA GLY A 144 -24.30 15.15 -1.13
C GLY A 144 -23.39 15.08 0.10
N GLN A 145 -23.19 13.90 0.70
CA GLN A 145 -22.32 13.66 1.86
C GLN A 145 -21.05 12.89 1.49
N ALA A 146 -19.95 13.11 2.22
CA ALA A 146 -18.76 12.28 2.12
C ALA A 146 -19.13 10.81 2.31
N THR A 147 -18.57 9.94 1.47
CA THR A 147 -18.91 8.51 1.43
C THR A 147 -17.64 7.69 1.38
N ALA A 148 -17.46 6.76 2.31
CA ALA A 148 -16.33 5.85 2.34
C ALA A 148 -16.71 4.50 1.71
N TYR A 149 -15.83 4.01 0.83
CA TYR A 149 -15.90 2.71 0.19
C TYR A 149 -14.76 1.87 0.74
N PHE A 150 -15.09 0.81 1.47
CA PHE A 150 -14.09 -0.06 2.08
C PHE A 150 -14.06 -1.42 1.38
N CYS A 151 -12.88 -1.82 0.93
CA CYS A 151 -12.64 -3.13 0.34
C CYS A 151 -11.54 -3.88 1.10
N ARG A 152 -11.77 -5.17 1.36
CA ARG A 152 -10.77 -6.09 1.88
C ARG A 152 -10.80 -7.38 1.10
N ASP A 153 -9.61 -7.92 0.81
CA ASP A 153 -9.48 -9.21 0.14
C ASP A 153 -10.29 -9.25 -1.17
N TYR A 154 -10.18 -8.17 -1.94
CA TYR A 154 -10.89 -7.96 -3.21
C TYR A 154 -12.43 -7.92 -3.12
N THR A 155 -12.99 -7.83 -1.91
CA THR A 155 -14.43 -7.70 -1.65
C THR A 155 -14.74 -6.35 -1.02
N CYS A 156 -15.65 -5.59 -1.63
CA CYS A 156 -16.09 -4.30 -1.11
C CYS A 156 -17.36 -4.44 -0.27
N GLN A 157 -17.42 -3.71 0.84
CA GLN A 157 -18.64 -3.56 1.65
C GLN A 157 -19.55 -2.48 1.03
N LEU A 158 -20.77 -2.36 1.59
CA LEU A 158 -21.65 -1.26 1.22
C LEU A 158 -21.01 0.09 1.59
N PRO A 159 -21.21 1.14 0.77
CA PRO A 159 -20.66 2.46 1.05
C PRO A 159 -21.27 3.05 2.33
N VAL A 160 -20.44 3.70 3.14
CA VAL A 160 -20.85 4.28 4.42
C VAL A 160 -20.72 5.79 4.42
N LYS A 161 -21.74 6.46 4.95
CA LYS A 161 -21.78 7.93 5.13
C LYS A 161 -21.64 8.34 6.59
N ASP A 162 -21.89 7.43 7.52
CA ASP A 162 -21.76 7.68 8.95
C ASP A 162 -20.31 7.43 9.40
N PRO A 163 -19.62 8.44 9.99
CA PRO A 163 -18.26 8.27 10.49
C PRO A 163 -18.14 7.17 11.56
N GLY A 164 -19.14 7.05 12.45
CA GLY A 164 -19.14 6.04 13.50
C GLY A 164 -19.29 4.60 12.96
N GLU A 165 -20.02 4.43 11.86
CA GLU A 165 -20.10 3.16 11.14
C GLU A 165 -18.76 2.81 10.49
N LEU A 166 -18.10 3.77 9.82
CA LEU A 166 -16.76 3.56 9.26
C LEU A 166 -15.76 3.14 10.36
N GLU A 167 -15.77 3.82 11.50
CA GLU A 167 -14.88 3.49 12.62
C GLU A 167 -15.11 2.05 13.12
N LYS A 168 -16.36 1.63 13.27
CA LYS A 168 -16.71 0.24 13.66
C LYS A 168 -16.25 -0.78 12.62
N ILE A 169 -16.42 -0.48 11.33
CA ILE A 169 -15.94 -1.34 10.24
C ILE A 169 -14.43 -1.50 10.35
N LEU A 170 -13.68 -0.40 10.46
CA LEU A 170 -12.21 -0.45 10.47
C LEU A 170 -11.63 -1.03 11.77
N ALA A 171 -12.31 -0.88 12.90
CA ALA A 171 -11.89 -1.42 14.20
C ALA A 171 -11.96 -2.97 14.25
N ARG A 172 -12.98 -3.57 13.62
CA ARG A 172 -13.11 -5.04 13.54
C ARG A 172 -11.98 -5.69 12.75
N GLU A 173 -11.32 -4.92 11.90
CA GLU A 173 -10.35 -5.41 10.92
C GLU A 173 -8.91 -5.36 11.45
N GLY A 174 -8.62 -4.49 12.43
CA GLY A 174 -7.30 -4.31 13.06
C GLY A 174 -6.93 -5.37 14.09
N GLY A 175 -7.71 -6.45 14.22
CA GLY A 175 -7.57 -7.50 15.22
C GLY A 175 -6.97 -8.83 14.73
N ALA A 176 -6.21 -8.84 13.63
CA ALA A 176 -5.53 -10.04 13.12
C ALA A 176 -4.03 -9.83 13.03
#